data_AF-A0A935ELU0-F1
#
_entry.id   AF-A0A935ELU0-F1
#
_cell.length_a   1.000
_cell.length_b   1.000
_cell.length_c   1.000
_cell.angle_alpha   90.00
_cell.angle_beta   90.00
_cell.angle_gamma   90.00
#
_symmetry.space_group_name_H-M   'P 1'
#
loop_
_entity.id
_entity.type
_entity.pdbx_description
1 polymer ?
#
loop_
_entity_poly.entity_id
_entity_poly.type
_entity_poly.pdbx_seq_one_letter_code
_entity_poly.pdbx_strand_id
1 'polypeptide(L)'
;MTGWVLSACVAAATAGCVAAPVQTSPEPTAAPAEARRCEPGKLTCRHMRDCDEALYYLRECGVSKLDKDKDGVPCESLCLR
;
A
#
# COMPACT_ATOMS: atom_id res chain seq x y z
N MET A 1 6.99 51.19 23.48
CA MET A 1 7.82 50.25 22.70
C MET A 1 6.88 49.25 22.02
N THR A 2 6.88 49.24 20.68
CA THR A 2 6.42 48.15 19.75
C THR A 2 5.10 47.44 20.11
N GLY A 3 3.95 47.80 19.54
CA GLY A 3 3.65 47.63 18.11
C GLY A 3 2.72 46.43 17.92
N TRP A 4 1.45 46.54 18.36
CA TRP A 4 0.42 45.54 18.14
C TRP A 4 -0.49 46.02 17.01
N VAL A 5 -0.05 45.82 15.76
CA VAL A 5 -0.94 45.95 14.61
C VAL A 5 -1.76 44.68 14.50
N LEU A 6 -3.03 44.80 14.91
CA LEU A 6 -4.12 43.89 14.62
C LEU A 6 -4.23 43.72 13.10
N SER A 7 -3.79 42.57 12.58
CA SER A 7 -4.02 42.20 11.19
C SER A 7 -5.43 41.64 11.08
N ALA A 8 -6.35 42.52 10.70
CA ALA A 8 -7.72 42.21 10.36
C ALA A 8 -7.82 41.70 8.92
N CYS A 9 -8.74 40.76 8.73
CA CYS A 9 -9.48 40.46 7.50
C CYS A 9 -8.69 39.95 6.28
N VAL A 10 -8.84 38.64 6.01
CA VAL A 10 -8.97 38.17 4.62
C VAL A 10 -10.29 37.42 4.50
N ALA A 11 -11.26 38.07 3.84
CA ALA A 11 -12.45 37.43 3.31
C ALA A 11 -12.12 36.86 1.92
N ALA A 12 -12.50 35.62 1.64
CA ALA A 12 -12.72 35.15 0.29
C ALA A 12 -13.71 33.97 0.31
N ALA A 13 -14.95 34.26 -0.08
CA ALA A 13 -15.92 33.27 -0.49
C ALA A 13 -15.54 32.74 -1.87
N THR A 14 -15.39 31.41 -2.02
CA THR A 14 -15.50 30.74 -3.31
C THR A 14 -16.28 29.44 -3.15
N ALA A 15 -17.48 29.45 -3.72
CA ALA A 15 -18.24 28.26 -4.04
C ALA A 15 -17.49 27.48 -5.13
N GLY A 16 -17.29 26.17 -4.91
CA GLY A 16 -16.73 25.26 -5.89
C GLY A 16 -17.22 23.85 -5.64
N CYS A 17 -17.96 23.31 -6.60
CA CYS A 17 -18.33 21.91 -6.66
C CYS A 17 -17.04 21.09 -6.85
N VAL A 18 -16.55 20.46 -5.78
CA VAL A 18 -15.40 19.55 -5.90
C VAL A 18 -15.89 18.20 -6.41
N ALA A 19 -15.30 17.77 -7.53
CA ALA A 19 -15.44 16.45 -8.10
C ALA A 19 -15.08 15.37 -7.08
N ALA A 20 -15.76 14.22 -7.19
CA ALA A 20 -15.63 13.07 -6.31
C ALA A 20 -14.17 12.69 -6.02
N PRO A 21 -13.85 12.23 -4.79
CA PRO A 21 -12.52 11.72 -4.51
C PRO A 21 -12.26 10.48 -5.36
N VAL A 22 -11.21 10.55 -6.18
CA VAL A 22 -10.56 9.36 -6.73
C VAL A 22 -10.15 8.51 -5.53
N GLN A 23 -10.79 7.35 -5.39
CA GLN A 23 -10.32 6.32 -4.48
C GLN A 23 -9.00 5.80 -5.06
N THR A 24 -7.90 6.40 -4.65
CA THR A 24 -6.62 5.71 -4.56
C THR A 24 -6.86 4.55 -3.60
N SER A 25 -7.15 3.38 -4.18
CA SER A 25 -7.10 2.10 -3.47
C SER A 25 -5.78 2.09 -2.71
N PRO A 26 -5.78 1.89 -1.37
CA PRO A 26 -4.54 1.79 -0.64
C PRO A 26 -3.76 0.64 -1.25
N GLU A 27 -2.68 0.99 -1.96
CA GLU A 27 -1.57 0.10 -2.24
C GLU A 27 -1.30 -0.65 -0.93
N PRO A 28 -1.28 -1.99 -0.95
CA PRO A 28 -1.15 -2.78 0.27
C PRO A 28 0.13 -2.30 0.95
N THR A 29 -0.05 -1.60 2.07
CA THR A 29 1.03 -1.12 2.90
C THR A 29 1.74 -2.36 3.38
N ALA A 30 2.79 -2.69 2.64
CA ALA A 30 3.54 -3.92 2.79
C ALA A 30 4.12 -3.89 4.21
N ALA A 31 3.52 -4.71 5.08
CA ALA A 31 3.78 -4.74 6.51
C ALA A 31 5.28 -4.98 6.77
N PRO A 32 5.78 -4.65 7.99
CA PRO A 32 7.20 -4.69 8.27
C PRO A 32 7.73 -6.09 8.00
N ALA A 33 8.55 -6.15 6.97
CA ALA A 33 9.39 -7.24 6.55
C ALA A 33 10.27 -7.69 7.73
N GLU A 34 9.75 -8.54 8.61
CA GLU A 34 10.53 -9.16 9.68
C GLU A 34 11.57 -10.12 9.08
N ALA A 35 12.65 -9.59 8.48
CA ALA A 35 13.85 -10.28 8.01
C ALA A 35 13.63 -11.75 7.55
N ARG A 36 12.58 -12.01 6.77
CA ARG A 36 12.23 -13.37 6.36
C ARG A 36 13.21 -13.74 5.25
N ARG A 37 14.17 -14.63 5.50
CA ARG A 37 15.10 -15.01 4.42
C ARG A 37 14.31 -15.70 3.30
N CYS A 38 14.71 -15.49 2.05
CA CYS A 38 14.18 -16.24 0.92
C CYS A 38 14.54 -17.73 1.06
N GLU A 39 13.56 -18.56 1.41
CA GLU A 39 13.78 -20.00 1.51
C GLU A 39 13.54 -20.71 0.18
N PRO A 40 14.44 -21.63 -0.26
CA PRO A 40 14.33 -22.30 -1.56
C PRO A 40 13.13 -23.26 -1.69
N GLY A 41 12.35 -23.47 -0.63
CA GLY A 41 11.11 -24.27 -0.66
C GLY A 41 9.83 -23.45 -0.85
N LYS A 42 9.89 -22.12 -0.70
CA LYS A 42 8.74 -21.23 -0.69
C LYS A 42 8.48 -20.65 -2.08
N LEU A 43 8.39 -21.54 -3.07
CA LEU A 43 8.27 -21.18 -4.49
C LEU A 43 6.84 -21.27 -5.03
N THR A 44 5.90 -21.76 -4.21
CA THR A 44 4.50 -21.94 -4.59
C THR A 44 3.58 -21.58 -3.43
N CYS A 45 2.33 -21.24 -3.75
CA CYS A 45 1.34 -20.79 -2.77
C CYS A 45 1.04 -21.78 -1.64
N ARG A 46 1.24 -23.09 -1.85
CA ARG A 46 1.05 -24.11 -0.81
C ARG A 46 2.09 -24.05 0.31
N HIS A 47 3.22 -23.39 0.07
CA HIS A 47 4.28 -23.22 1.05
C HIS A 47 4.18 -21.90 1.82
N MET A 48 3.30 -20.99 1.40
CA MET A 48 3.01 -19.72 2.08
C MET A 48 1.93 -19.93 3.14
N ARG A 49 2.10 -19.31 4.30
CA ARG A 49 1.11 -19.38 5.38
C ARG A 49 0.05 -18.30 5.25
N ASP A 50 0.45 -17.11 4.80
CA ASP A 50 -0.38 -15.92 4.76
C ASP A 50 -0.09 -15.07 3.52
N CYS A 51 -1.05 -14.22 3.14
CA CYS A 51 -0.90 -13.27 2.04
C CYS A 51 0.31 -12.34 2.22
N ASP A 52 0.54 -11.88 3.44
CA ASP A 52 1.64 -10.96 3.77
C ASP A 52 3.02 -11.64 3.59
N GLU A 53 3.11 -12.93 3.91
CA GLU A 53 4.30 -13.74 3.61
C GLU A 53 4.50 -13.91 2.11
N ALA A 54 3.43 -14.19 1.37
CA ALA A 54 3.49 -14.32 -0.09
C ALA A 54 3.96 -13.02 -0.76
N LEU A 55 3.47 -11.86 -0.29
CA LEU A 55 3.88 -10.52 -0.75
C LEU A 55 5.35 -10.25 -0.49
N TYR A 56 5.84 -10.59 0.69
CA TYR A 56 7.26 -10.49 1.00
C TYR A 56 8.11 -11.28 -0.01
N TYR A 57 7.73 -12.51 -0.33
CA TYR A 57 8.47 -13.34 -1.28
C TYR A 57 8.38 -12.85 -2.73
N LEU A 58 7.26 -12.24 -3.11
CA LEU A 58 7.12 -11.62 -4.43
C LEU A 58 8.07 -10.42 -4.56
N ARG A 59 8.08 -9.54 -3.55
CA ARG A 59 8.79 -8.25 -3.60
C ARG A 59 10.28 -8.35 -3.25
N GLU A 60 10.63 -9.07 -2.18
CA GLU A 60 12.00 -9.16 -1.66
C GLU A 60 12.78 -10.29 -2.34
N CYS A 61 12.12 -11.44 -2.54
CA CYS A 61 12.76 -12.62 -3.13
C CYS A 61 12.58 -12.69 -4.66
N GLY A 62 11.77 -11.80 -5.25
CA GLY A 62 11.55 -11.75 -6.69
C GLY A 62 10.85 -13.00 -7.23
N VAL A 63 10.09 -13.72 -6.40
CA VAL A 63 9.46 -14.98 -6.80
C VAL A 63 8.15 -14.66 -7.54
N SER A 64 8.27 -14.19 -8.78
CA SER A 64 7.13 -13.91 -9.67
C SER A 64 6.29 -15.15 -10.02
N LYS A 65 6.67 -16.35 -9.58
CA LYS A 65 5.84 -17.56 -9.71
C LYS A 65 4.63 -17.56 -8.78
N LEU A 66 4.64 -16.73 -7.73
CA LEU A 66 3.49 -16.59 -6.83
C LEU A 66 2.38 -15.72 -7.41
N ASP A 67 2.75 -14.77 -8.26
CA ASP A 67 1.85 -13.86 -8.95
C ASP A 67 1.79 -14.24 -10.43
N LYS A 68 0.74 -14.99 -10.79
CA LYS A 68 0.65 -15.66 -12.10
C LYS A 68 0.14 -14.72 -13.18
N ASP A 69 -0.70 -13.77 -12.80
CA ASP A 69 -1.38 -12.80 -13.66
C ASP A 69 -0.73 -11.40 -13.63
N LYS A 70 0.21 -11.17 -12.71
CA LYS A 70 1.04 -9.97 -12.57
C LYS A 70 0.26 -8.72 -12.17
N ASP A 71 -0.77 -8.90 -11.36
CA ASP A 71 -1.55 -7.82 -10.77
C ASP A 71 -0.91 -7.26 -9.49
N GLY A 72 0.14 -7.90 -8.97
CA GLY A 72 0.80 -7.55 -7.71
C GLY A 72 0.23 -8.27 -6.50
N VAL A 73 -0.73 -9.17 -6.67
CA VAL A 73 -1.34 -9.99 -5.61
C VAL A 73 -0.83 -11.44 -5.74
N PRO A 74 0.17 -11.83 -4.94
CA PRO A 74 0.66 -13.20 -4.97
C PRO A 74 -0.36 -14.13 -4.31
N CYS A 75 -0.59 -15.29 -4.92
CA CYS A 75 -1.45 -16.33 -4.37
C CYS A 75 -2.86 -15.83 -4.01
N GLU A 76 -3.64 -15.47 -5.02
CA GLU A 76 -5.03 -15.00 -4.89
C GLU A 76 -5.88 -15.81 -3.91
N SER A 77 -5.69 -17.14 -3.84
CA SER A 77 -6.41 -18.01 -2.89
C SER A 77 -6.16 -17.71 -1.39
N LEU A 78 -5.05 -17.04 -1.07
CA LEU A 78 -4.68 -16.59 0.28
C LEU A 78 -4.99 -15.10 0.49
N CYS A 79 -4.82 -14.27 -0.55
CA CYS A 79 -4.98 -12.81 -0.46
C CYS A 79 -6.40 -12.29 -0.73
N LEU A 80 -7.21 -13.02 -1.50
CA LEU A 80 -8.59 -12.64 -1.86
C LEU A 80 -9.65 -13.43 -1.09
N ARG A 81 -9.26 -14.01 0.06
CA ARG A 81 -10.14 -14.76 0.95
C ARG A 81 -10.56 -13.90 2.13
#